data_AF-A0A377JUY8-F1
#
_entry.id   AF-A0A377JUY8-F1
#
_cell.length_a   1.000
_cell.length_b   1.000
_cell.length_c   1.000
_cell.angle_alpha   90.00
_cell.angle_beta   90.00
_cell.angle_gamma   90.00
#
_symmetry.space_group_name_H-M   'P 1'
#
loop_
_entity.id
_entity.type
_entity.pdbx_description
1 polymer ?
#
loop_
_entity_poly.entity_id
_entity_poly.type
_entity_poly.pdbx_seq_one_letter_code
_entity_poly.pdbx_strand_id
1 'polypeptide(L)'
;MSFESILAHMNEHHQGELIALCKKYGNPQVEVQNAKLVGVDFVGLDIVYNENLSLRVEFPQKADEKSIKDSIIALCQAAKAPDVSGIADEIESFKKEFGSIIIASIDKQGNAISSYSPLIQVDGALYIYISEVAEHFESISANPNKVEVMFLEDESKAKSVILRKRLKYRVNAVFIERDSSEFEKALDSLESAMGGAGGIKTIRKMSDFHLIRLELGLGRFVKGFGAAYDILPNGEIKQVGGSGNPHGNPHNPHGQGNPHNPHGANPHTMNPHSPHNPHKA
;
A
#
# COMPACT_ATOMS: atom_id res chain seq x y z
N MET A 1 -31.31 1.84 14.96
CA MET A 1 -31.79 0.89 13.93
C MET A 1 -31.35 -0.50 14.38
N SER A 2 -32.24 -1.49 14.48
CA SER A 2 -31.85 -2.82 14.94
C SER A 2 -31.17 -3.61 13.82
N PHE A 3 -30.31 -4.59 14.16
CA PHE A 3 -29.72 -5.47 13.15
C PHE A 3 -30.76 -6.24 12.34
N GLU A 4 -31.89 -6.61 12.96
CA GLU A 4 -33.03 -7.23 12.28
C GLU A 4 -33.59 -6.33 11.17
N SER A 5 -33.74 -5.03 11.45
CA SER A 5 -34.22 -4.08 10.44
C SER A 5 -33.23 -3.87 9.29
N ILE A 6 -31.91 -3.93 9.58
CA ILE A 6 -30.87 -3.87 8.55
C ILE A 6 -30.93 -5.14 7.67
N LEU A 7 -31.03 -6.31 8.29
CA LEU A 7 -31.12 -7.59 7.60
C LEU A 7 -32.31 -7.64 6.64
N ALA A 8 -33.49 -7.22 7.10
CA ALA A 8 -34.69 -7.15 6.25
C ALA A 8 -34.47 -6.21 5.06
N HIS A 9 -34.03 -4.98 5.32
CA HIS A 9 -33.83 -3.96 4.29
C HIS A 9 -32.79 -4.36 3.23
N MET A 10 -31.64 -4.91 3.66
CA MET A 10 -30.57 -5.33 2.76
C MET A 10 -31.02 -6.47 1.85
N ASN A 11 -31.75 -7.44 2.39
CA ASN A 11 -32.24 -8.58 1.62
C ASN A 11 -33.38 -8.22 0.67
N GLU A 12 -34.19 -7.20 1.00
CA GLU A 12 -35.31 -6.76 0.16
C GLU A 12 -34.87 -5.86 -1.00
N HIS A 13 -33.84 -5.01 -0.79
CA HIS A 13 -33.52 -3.94 -1.74
C HIS A 13 -32.08 -3.93 -2.28
N HIS A 14 -31.14 -4.66 -1.67
CA HIS A 14 -29.70 -4.53 -1.97
C HIS A 14 -29.04 -5.87 -2.34
N GLN A 15 -29.80 -6.77 -2.98
CA GLN A 15 -29.27 -8.08 -3.40
C GLN A 15 -28.09 -7.95 -4.38
N GLY A 16 -28.12 -6.94 -5.26
CA GLY A 16 -27.03 -6.66 -6.19
C GLY A 16 -25.72 -6.30 -5.48
N GLU A 17 -25.79 -5.46 -4.44
CA GLU A 17 -24.66 -5.09 -3.60
C GLU A 17 -24.11 -6.29 -2.81
N LEU A 18 -24.97 -7.17 -2.29
CA LEU A 18 -24.53 -8.41 -1.62
C LEU A 18 -23.78 -9.35 -2.58
N ILE A 19 -24.25 -9.48 -3.82
CA ILE A 19 -23.54 -10.22 -4.87
C ILE A 19 -22.19 -9.56 -5.18
N ALA A 20 -22.14 -8.23 -5.29
CA ALA A 20 -20.91 -7.49 -5.56
C ALA A 20 -19.87 -7.68 -4.45
N LEU A 21 -20.30 -7.66 -3.19
CA LEU A 21 -19.45 -7.96 -2.02
C LEU A 21 -18.86 -9.37 -2.11
N CYS A 22 -19.69 -10.37 -2.43
CA CYS A 22 -19.22 -11.74 -2.58
C CYS A 22 -18.23 -11.90 -3.74
N LYS A 23 -18.47 -11.25 -4.88
CA LYS A 23 -17.54 -11.28 -6.03
C LYS A 23 -16.21 -10.61 -5.70
N LYS A 24 -16.24 -9.51 -4.94
CA LYS A 24 -15.03 -8.74 -4.62
C LYS A 24 -14.17 -9.42 -3.55
N TYR A 25 -14.79 -9.88 -2.47
CA TYR A 25 -14.08 -10.35 -1.27
C TYR A 25 -14.05 -11.89 -1.15
N GLY A 26 -14.93 -12.60 -1.85
CA GLY A 26 -14.97 -14.05 -1.89
C GLY A 26 -14.04 -14.67 -2.93
N ASN A 27 -14.26 -15.96 -3.22
CA ASN A 27 -13.43 -16.72 -4.16
C ASN A 27 -13.74 -16.32 -5.62
N PRO A 28 -12.76 -15.79 -6.38
CA PRO A 28 -12.98 -15.34 -7.75
C PRO A 28 -13.33 -16.47 -8.75
N GLN A 29 -13.09 -17.73 -8.39
CA GLN A 29 -13.40 -18.90 -9.23
C GLN A 29 -14.84 -19.39 -9.10
N VAL A 30 -15.62 -18.80 -8.19
CA VAL A 30 -17.00 -19.20 -7.94
C VAL A 30 -17.94 -18.14 -8.49
N GLU A 31 -18.86 -18.55 -9.36
CA GLU A 31 -19.95 -17.69 -9.80
C GLU A 31 -20.92 -17.46 -8.63
N VAL A 32 -21.17 -16.19 -8.28
CA VAL A 32 -22.01 -15.82 -7.14
C VAL A 32 -23.46 -15.61 -7.58
N GLN A 33 -24.37 -16.35 -6.96
CA GLN A 33 -25.82 -16.25 -7.12
C GLN A 33 -26.52 -16.30 -5.73
N ASN A 34 -27.77 -15.83 -5.66
CA ASN A 34 -28.63 -15.96 -4.48
C ASN A 34 -27.99 -15.50 -3.15
N ALA A 35 -27.24 -14.39 -3.16
CA ALA A 35 -26.63 -13.84 -1.96
C ALA A 35 -27.69 -13.28 -0.99
N LYS A 36 -27.57 -13.63 0.29
CA LYS A 36 -28.44 -13.23 1.38
C LYS A 36 -27.62 -12.86 2.60
N LEU A 37 -27.91 -11.71 3.20
CA LEU A 37 -27.34 -11.30 4.46
C LEU A 37 -28.02 -12.07 5.60
N VAL A 38 -27.23 -12.80 6.39
CA VAL A 38 -27.72 -13.64 7.50
C VAL A 38 -27.25 -13.16 8.87
N GLY A 39 -26.22 -12.30 8.92
CA GLY A 39 -25.69 -11.75 10.15
C GLY A 39 -25.12 -10.34 9.94
N VAL A 40 -25.28 -9.51 10.97
CA VAL A 40 -24.68 -8.17 11.07
C VAL A 40 -24.25 -7.97 12.51
N ASP A 41 -23.04 -7.46 12.68
CA ASP A 41 -22.56 -6.95 13.97
C ASP A 41 -21.74 -5.66 13.73
N PHE A 42 -21.11 -5.13 14.77
CA PHE A 42 -20.29 -3.93 14.67
C PHE A 42 -18.93 -4.14 13.98
N VAL A 43 -18.60 -5.35 13.57
CA VAL A 43 -17.32 -5.71 12.92
C VAL A 43 -17.53 -6.06 11.46
N GLY A 44 -18.73 -6.47 11.03
CA GLY A 44 -18.96 -6.80 9.63
C GLY A 44 -20.30 -7.45 9.31
N LEU A 45 -20.32 -8.12 8.16
CA LEU A 45 -21.47 -8.73 7.52
C LEU A 45 -21.24 -10.22 7.26
N ASP A 46 -22.20 -11.05 7.59
CA ASP A 46 -22.22 -12.48 7.24
C ASP A 46 -23.19 -12.71 6.09
N ILE A 47 -22.68 -13.16 4.95
CA ILE A 47 -23.44 -13.37 3.71
C ILE A 47 -23.40 -14.85 3.36
N VAL A 48 -24.57 -15.44 3.08
CA VAL A 48 -24.69 -16.76 2.47
C VAL A 48 -25.05 -16.60 1.00
N TYR A 49 -24.40 -17.36 0.13
CA TYR A 49 -24.64 -17.36 -1.32
C TYR A 49 -24.54 -18.78 -1.87
N ASN A 50 -25.10 -19.03 -3.05
CA ASN A 50 -25.21 -20.38 -3.64
C ASN A 50 -25.72 -21.44 -2.65
N GLU A 51 -26.69 -21.06 -1.82
CA GLU A 51 -27.36 -21.86 -0.78
C GLU A 51 -26.50 -22.23 0.45
N ASN A 52 -25.23 -22.59 0.28
CA ASN A 52 -24.41 -23.16 1.36
C ASN A 52 -23.02 -22.52 1.54
N LEU A 53 -22.63 -21.58 0.69
CA LEU A 53 -21.35 -20.88 0.83
C LEU A 53 -21.52 -19.66 1.72
N SER A 54 -20.64 -19.52 2.71
CA SER A 54 -20.64 -18.38 3.63
C SER A 54 -19.42 -17.49 3.40
N LEU A 55 -19.63 -16.18 3.46
CA LEU A 55 -18.58 -15.16 3.43
C LEU A 55 -18.80 -14.16 4.57
N ARG A 56 -17.78 -13.99 5.39
CA ARG A 56 -17.66 -12.85 6.32
C ARG A 56 -16.95 -11.70 5.60
N VAL A 57 -17.56 -10.53 5.58
CA VAL A 57 -16.93 -9.29 5.10
C VAL A 57 -16.81 -8.33 6.27
N GLU A 58 -15.57 -8.07 6.70
CA GLU A 58 -15.28 -7.18 7.83
C GLU A 58 -15.24 -5.71 7.40
N PHE A 59 -15.67 -4.82 8.28
CA PHE A 59 -15.49 -3.39 8.13
C PHE A 59 -14.01 -3.02 8.35
N PRO A 60 -13.48 -2.01 7.62
CA PRO A 60 -12.13 -1.51 7.85
C PRO A 60 -11.84 -1.04 9.28
N GLN A 61 -12.90 -0.66 10.00
CA GLN A 61 -12.87 -0.18 11.38
C GLN A 61 -14.16 -0.63 12.07
N LYS A 62 -14.07 -1.02 13.34
CA LYS A 62 -15.24 -1.36 14.16
C LYS A 62 -16.23 -0.19 14.20
N ALA A 63 -17.48 -0.48 13.85
CA ALA A 63 -18.58 0.46 13.90
C ALA A 63 -19.22 0.55 15.29
N ASP A 64 -20.19 1.43 15.42
CA ASP A 64 -21.06 1.59 16.59
C ASP A 64 -22.51 1.82 16.13
N GLU A 65 -23.41 2.04 17.08
CA GLU A 65 -24.84 2.27 16.79
C GLU A 65 -25.11 3.45 15.86
N LYS A 66 -24.20 4.43 15.82
CA LYS A 66 -24.33 5.65 15.02
C LYS A 66 -23.73 5.48 13.62
N SER A 67 -22.65 4.72 13.51
CA SER A 67 -21.84 4.57 12.30
C SER A 67 -22.14 3.31 11.49
N ILE A 68 -22.82 2.30 12.06
CA ILE A 68 -23.06 1.01 11.40
C ILE A 68 -23.69 1.14 10.00
N LYS A 69 -24.65 2.06 9.85
CA LYS A 69 -25.31 2.30 8.55
C LYS A 69 -24.31 2.82 7.52
N ASP A 70 -23.50 3.80 7.89
CA ASP A 70 -22.53 4.42 7.00
C ASP A 70 -21.39 3.45 6.66
N SER A 71 -20.99 2.59 7.62
CA SER A 71 -20.02 1.51 7.39
C SER A 71 -20.51 0.49 6.35
N ILE A 72 -21.79 0.10 6.42
CA ILE A 72 -22.40 -0.81 5.42
C ILE A 72 -22.46 -0.15 4.05
N ILE A 73 -22.93 1.10 3.99
CA ILE A 73 -23.01 1.84 2.71
C ILE A 73 -21.63 1.99 2.08
N ALA A 74 -20.62 2.39 2.86
CA ALA A 74 -19.25 2.54 2.40
C ALA A 74 -18.67 1.21 1.89
N LEU A 75 -18.95 0.10 2.58
CA LEU A 75 -18.53 -1.23 2.18
C LEU A 75 -19.19 -1.67 0.85
N CYS A 76 -20.49 -1.48 0.71
CA CYS A 76 -21.22 -1.76 -0.53
C CYS A 76 -20.73 -0.89 -1.69
N GLN A 77 -20.48 0.40 -1.47
CA GLN A 77 -19.92 1.31 -2.48
C GLN A 77 -18.52 0.88 -2.90
N ALA A 78 -17.66 0.50 -1.94
CA ALA A 78 -16.33 -0.02 -2.22
C ALA A 78 -16.37 -1.32 -3.04
N ALA A 79 -17.45 -2.10 -2.98
CA ALA A 79 -17.62 -3.33 -3.74
C ALA A 79 -18.08 -3.13 -5.19
N LYS A 80 -18.55 -1.92 -5.53
CA LYS A 80 -18.95 -1.59 -6.90
C LYS A 80 -17.76 -1.61 -7.86
N ALA A 81 -18.08 -1.63 -9.15
CA ALA A 81 -17.08 -1.61 -10.21
C ALA A 81 -16.09 -0.45 -9.99
N PRO A 82 -14.82 -0.65 -10.33
CA PRO A 82 -13.78 0.34 -10.10
C PRO A 82 -14.07 1.59 -10.92
N ASP A 83 -14.35 2.69 -10.23
CA ASP A 83 -14.32 4.00 -10.84
C ASP A 83 -12.90 4.55 -10.66
N VAL A 84 -12.15 4.63 -11.76
CA VAL A 84 -10.83 5.26 -11.78
C VAL A 84 -10.94 6.78 -11.92
N SER A 85 -12.13 7.30 -12.25
CA SER A 85 -12.37 8.74 -12.27
C SER A 85 -12.22 9.30 -10.85
N GLY A 86 -11.48 10.40 -10.71
CA GLY A 86 -11.18 11.03 -9.43
C GLY A 86 -10.03 10.41 -8.62
N ILE A 87 -9.47 9.25 -9.00
CA ILE A 87 -8.31 8.68 -8.27
C ILE A 87 -7.08 9.59 -8.38
N ALA A 88 -6.90 10.25 -9.52
CA ALA A 88 -5.84 11.25 -9.69
C ALA A 88 -5.99 12.40 -8.69
N ASP A 89 -7.21 12.95 -8.53
CA ASP A 89 -7.48 14.05 -7.59
C ASP A 89 -7.28 13.63 -6.13
N GLU A 90 -7.65 12.40 -5.79
CA GLU A 90 -7.41 11.85 -4.45
C GLU A 90 -5.91 11.67 -4.18
N ILE A 91 -5.14 11.20 -5.16
CA ILE A 91 -3.68 11.09 -5.04
C ILE A 91 -3.06 12.47 -4.80
N GLU A 92 -3.46 13.48 -5.57
CA GLU A 92 -2.95 14.84 -5.40
C GLU A 92 -3.38 15.46 -4.06
N SER A 93 -4.59 15.18 -3.61
CA SER A 93 -5.06 15.60 -2.28
C SER A 93 -4.25 14.92 -1.17
N PHE A 94 -4.02 13.61 -1.29
CA PHE A 94 -3.27 12.84 -0.32
C PHE A 94 -1.83 13.32 -0.21
N LYS A 95 -1.13 13.57 -1.33
CA LYS A 95 0.24 14.12 -1.31
C LYS A 95 0.34 15.42 -0.50
N LYS A 96 -0.64 16.32 -0.64
CA LYS A 96 -0.66 17.63 0.04
C LYS A 96 -0.79 17.55 1.56
N GLU A 97 -1.17 16.40 2.12
CA GLU A 97 -1.26 16.20 3.57
C GLU A 97 0.12 16.04 4.24
N PHE A 98 1.19 15.88 3.47
CA PHE A 98 2.51 15.50 3.98
C PHE A 98 3.55 16.62 3.88
N GLY A 99 4.25 16.85 5.00
CA GLY A 99 5.50 17.63 5.08
C GLY A 99 6.76 16.76 5.21
N SER A 100 6.63 15.43 5.16
CA SER A 100 7.75 14.49 5.17
C SER A 100 7.42 13.23 4.37
N ILE A 101 8.46 12.50 3.96
CA ILE A 101 8.30 11.29 3.14
C ILE A 101 9.25 10.19 3.62
N ILE A 102 8.80 8.94 3.56
CA ILE A 102 9.63 7.77 3.84
C ILE A 102 10.45 7.43 2.60
N ILE A 103 11.70 7.05 2.80
CA ILE A 103 12.66 6.74 1.75
C ILE A 103 13.20 5.33 1.96
N ALA A 104 13.15 4.54 0.91
CA ALA A 104 13.91 3.30 0.77
C ALA A 104 15.01 3.53 -0.28
N SER A 105 16.26 3.24 0.08
CA SER A 105 17.43 3.36 -0.78
C SER A 105 18.38 2.18 -0.57
N ILE A 106 19.40 2.05 -1.42
CA ILE A 106 20.37 0.94 -1.34
C ILE A 106 21.79 1.51 -1.31
N ASP A 107 22.59 1.08 -0.35
CA ASP A 107 23.99 1.48 -0.22
C ASP A 107 24.89 0.84 -1.30
N LYS A 108 26.20 1.09 -1.24
CA LYS A 108 27.18 0.55 -2.19
C LYS A 108 27.38 -0.97 -2.05
N GLN A 109 27.05 -1.53 -0.90
CA GLN A 109 27.19 -2.95 -0.56
C GLN A 109 25.92 -3.75 -0.87
N GLY A 110 24.83 -3.07 -1.24
CA GLY A 110 23.54 -3.67 -1.54
C GLY A 110 22.60 -3.77 -0.34
N ASN A 111 22.92 -3.18 0.81
CA ASN A 111 22.03 -3.16 1.96
C ASN A 111 20.93 -2.12 1.79
N ALA A 112 19.72 -2.47 2.22
CA ALA A 112 18.58 -1.56 2.21
C ALA A 112 18.65 -0.57 3.38
N ILE A 113 18.41 0.70 3.09
CA ILE A 113 18.26 1.77 4.07
C ILE A 113 16.80 2.22 4.06
N SER A 114 16.18 2.23 5.24
CA SER A 114 14.86 2.81 5.47
C SER A 114 14.99 4.05 6.34
N SER A 115 14.57 5.19 5.80
CA SER A 115 14.71 6.50 6.45
C SER A 115 13.52 7.39 6.13
N TYR A 116 13.57 8.65 6.55
CA TYR A 116 12.62 9.68 6.14
C TYR A 116 13.37 11.00 5.89
N SER A 117 12.71 11.94 5.21
CA SER A 117 13.23 13.30 5.00
C SER A 117 12.08 14.32 4.97
N PRO A 118 12.33 15.61 5.28
CA PRO A 118 11.42 16.68 4.91
C PRO A 118 11.02 16.59 3.43
N LEU A 119 9.74 16.81 3.15
CA LEU A 119 9.20 16.81 1.80
C LEU A 119 8.83 18.22 1.40
N ILE A 120 9.27 18.64 0.22
CA ILE A 120 8.93 19.92 -0.38
C ILE A 120 8.13 19.65 -1.65
N GLN A 121 7.02 20.36 -1.83
CA GLN A 121 6.16 20.25 -2.99
C GLN A 121 5.94 21.64 -3.58
N VAL A 122 6.48 21.90 -4.76
CA VAL A 122 6.38 23.22 -5.41
C VAL A 122 6.28 23.04 -6.93
N ASP A 123 5.33 23.72 -7.56
CA ASP A 123 5.03 23.66 -9.00
C ASP A 123 4.89 22.23 -9.58
N GLY A 124 4.38 21.28 -8.79
CA GLY A 124 4.24 19.89 -9.20
C GLY A 124 5.52 19.05 -9.12
N ALA A 125 6.66 19.64 -8.73
CA ALA A 125 7.88 18.93 -8.41
C ALA A 125 7.94 18.56 -6.92
N LEU A 126 8.63 17.46 -6.63
CA LEU A 126 8.85 16.94 -5.28
C LEU A 126 10.34 16.97 -4.96
N TYR A 127 10.69 17.40 -3.75
CA TYR A 127 12.06 17.45 -3.28
C TYR A 127 12.21 16.90 -1.87
N ILE A 128 13.41 16.39 -1.60
CA ILE A 128 13.88 16.08 -0.25
C ILE A 128 15.08 16.96 0.08
N TYR A 129 15.30 17.21 1.38
CA TYR A 129 16.43 17.99 1.87
C TYR A 129 17.16 17.20 2.94
N ILE A 130 18.39 16.76 2.62
CA ILE A 130 19.13 15.77 3.42
C ILE A 130 20.58 16.17 3.64
N SER A 131 21.16 15.76 4.77
CA SER A 131 22.58 16.01 5.13
C SER A 131 23.48 14.87 4.67
N GLU A 132 24.72 15.18 4.30
CA GLU A 132 25.82 14.22 4.05
C GLU A 132 26.07 13.28 5.24
N VAL A 133 25.71 13.68 6.46
CA VAL A 133 25.90 12.88 7.68
C VAL A 133 24.93 11.69 7.74
N ALA A 134 23.78 11.77 7.05
CA ALA A 134 22.77 10.73 7.10
C ALA A 134 23.08 9.59 6.11
N GLU A 135 22.86 8.34 6.53
CA GLU A 135 23.13 7.14 5.71
C GLU A 135 22.47 7.20 4.33
N HIS A 136 21.27 7.78 4.25
CA HIS A 136 20.55 7.89 2.98
C HIS A 136 21.20 8.83 1.96
N PHE A 137 22.12 9.70 2.36
CA PHE A 137 22.80 10.59 1.43
C PHE A 137 23.79 9.79 0.58
N GLU A 138 24.62 8.97 1.22
CA GLU A 138 25.60 8.15 0.50
C GLU A 138 24.93 7.14 -0.44
N SER A 139 23.83 6.52 0.01
CA SER A 139 23.08 5.55 -0.79
C SER A 139 22.39 6.17 -2.00
N ILE A 140 21.75 7.33 -1.84
CA ILE A 140 21.10 8.07 -2.93
C ILE A 140 22.16 8.61 -3.89
N SER A 141 23.28 9.14 -3.38
CA SER A 141 24.37 9.64 -4.23
C SER A 141 25.01 8.53 -5.07
N ALA A 142 25.18 7.33 -4.49
CA ALA A 142 25.76 6.19 -5.19
C ALA A 142 24.77 5.52 -6.16
N ASN A 143 23.48 5.50 -5.84
CA ASN A 143 22.44 4.83 -6.60
C ASN A 143 21.19 5.70 -6.79
N PRO A 144 21.28 6.84 -7.52
CA PRO A 144 20.18 7.82 -7.61
C PRO A 144 18.91 7.28 -8.27
N ASN A 145 19.02 6.20 -9.06
CA ASN A 145 17.91 5.54 -9.74
C ASN A 145 17.38 4.28 -9.01
N LYS A 146 17.87 3.99 -7.80
CA LYS A 146 17.40 2.86 -6.96
C LYS A 146 16.80 3.37 -5.66
N VAL A 147 15.84 4.28 -5.79
CA VAL A 147 15.14 4.90 -4.67
C VAL A 147 13.65 4.65 -4.83
N GLU A 148 12.98 4.26 -3.74
CA GLU A 148 11.53 4.25 -3.63
C GLU A 148 11.11 5.18 -2.49
N VAL A 149 10.14 6.05 -2.74
CA VAL A 149 9.60 6.96 -1.72
C VAL A 149 8.16 6.59 -1.41
N MET A 150 7.74 6.84 -0.18
CA MET A 150 6.40 6.48 0.31
C MET A 150 5.79 7.61 1.14
N PHE A 151 4.64 8.08 0.68
CA PHE A 151 3.66 8.79 1.51
C PHE A 151 2.87 7.74 2.29
N LEU A 152 2.84 7.86 3.61
CA LEU A 152 2.22 6.87 4.47
C LEU A 152 1.37 7.56 5.52
N GLU A 153 0.06 7.29 5.51
CA GLU A 153 -0.88 7.81 6.49
C GLU A 153 -0.41 7.55 7.93
N ASP A 154 -0.57 8.57 8.78
CA ASP A 154 -0.31 8.45 10.22
C ASP A 154 -1.14 7.31 10.81
N GLU A 155 -0.52 6.47 11.63
CA GLU A 155 -1.20 5.30 12.20
C GLU A 155 -2.42 5.68 13.06
N SER A 156 -2.37 6.84 13.72
CA SER A 156 -3.48 7.39 14.52
C SER A 156 -4.68 7.89 13.69
N LYS A 157 -4.48 8.15 12.39
CA LYS A 157 -5.54 8.57 11.46
C LYS A 157 -6.09 7.42 10.63
N ALA A 158 -5.29 6.36 10.47
CA ALA A 158 -5.65 5.18 9.71
C ALA A 158 -6.84 4.43 10.32
N LYS A 159 -7.57 3.70 9.46
CA LYS A 159 -8.71 2.87 9.88
C LYS A 159 -8.29 1.71 10.79
N SER A 160 -7.12 1.15 10.51
CA SER A 160 -6.46 0.13 11.32
C SER A 160 -4.99 0.02 10.91
N VAL A 161 -4.17 -0.64 11.73
CA VAL A 161 -2.74 -0.85 11.48
C VAL A 161 -2.46 -1.63 10.19
N ILE A 162 -3.40 -2.47 9.76
CA ILE A 162 -3.30 -3.26 8.52
C ILE A 162 -3.79 -2.50 7.28
N LEU A 163 -4.36 -1.31 7.45
CA LEU A 163 -4.92 -0.51 6.36
C LEU A 163 -4.59 0.98 6.49
N ARG A 164 -3.29 1.26 6.44
CA ARG A 164 -2.78 2.62 6.27
C ARG A 164 -2.78 2.98 4.78
N LYS A 165 -3.45 4.08 4.43
CA LYS A 165 -3.42 4.64 3.07
C LYS A 165 -1.97 4.97 2.72
N ARG A 166 -1.53 4.57 1.53
CA ARG A 166 -0.15 4.75 1.12
C ARG A 166 -0.02 4.97 -0.38
N LEU A 167 0.94 5.80 -0.74
CA LEU A 167 1.32 6.10 -2.10
C LEU A 167 2.83 5.92 -2.21
N LYS A 168 3.27 5.06 -3.13
CA LYS A 168 4.71 4.83 -3.37
C LYS A 168 5.07 5.17 -4.79
N TYR A 169 6.29 5.64 -5.00
CA TYR A 169 6.89 5.80 -6.32
C TYR A 169 8.34 5.32 -6.30
N ARG A 170 8.73 4.62 -7.36
CA ARG A 170 10.15 4.52 -7.74
C ARG A 170 10.55 5.87 -8.32
N VAL A 171 11.72 6.37 -7.95
CA VAL A 171 12.15 7.71 -8.34
C VAL A 171 13.59 7.72 -8.84
N ASN A 172 13.88 8.69 -9.72
CA ASN A 172 15.22 9.12 -10.03
C ASN A 172 15.53 10.38 -9.20
N ALA A 173 16.63 10.36 -8.45
CA ALA A 173 17.08 11.45 -7.61
C ALA A 173 18.03 12.38 -8.39
N VAL A 174 17.71 13.67 -8.44
CA VAL A 174 18.50 14.70 -9.13
C VAL A 174 18.93 15.75 -8.13
N PHE A 175 20.23 15.87 -7.90
CA PHE A 175 20.80 16.90 -7.02
C PHE A 175 20.64 18.27 -7.66
N ILE A 176 20.10 19.21 -6.89
CA ILE A 176 19.89 20.58 -7.32
C ILE A 176 21.05 21.45 -6.82
N GLU A 177 21.61 22.22 -7.74
CA GLU A 177 22.72 23.13 -7.42
C GLU A 177 22.30 24.15 -6.37
N ARG A 178 23.13 24.30 -5.34
CA ARG A 178 22.94 25.27 -4.27
C ARG A 178 22.91 26.70 -4.83
N ASP A 179 22.11 27.56 -4.21
CA ASP A 179 21.91 28.95 -4.60
C ASP A 179 21.29 29.16 -6.00
N SER A 180 20.91 28.08 -6.70
CA SER A 180 20.11 28.17 -7.93
C SER A 180 18.70 28.68 -7.64
N SER A 181 18.01 29.21 -8.66
CA SER A 181 16.63 29.67 -8.51
C SER A 181 15.67 28.57 -8.08
N GLU A 182 15.90 27.32 -8.52
CA GLU A 182 15.13 26.15 -8.10
C GLU A 182 15.37 25.82 -6.62
N PHE A 183 16.64 25.90 -6.18
CA PHE A 183 17.02 25.66 -4.79
C PHE A 183 16.37 26.64 -3.82
N GLU A 184 16.51 27.95 -4.11
CA GLU A 184 15.96 29.01 -3.28
C GLU A 184 14.43 28.92 -3.21
N LYS A 185 13.77 28.70 -4.36
CA LYS A 185 12.31 28.56 -4.43
C LYS A 185 11.79 27.39 -3.59
N ALA A 186 12.46 26.24 -3.66
CA ALA A 186 12.07 25.06 -2.90
C ALA A 186 12.22 25.30 -1.39
N LEU A 187 13.35 25.86 -0.95
CA LEU A 187 13.58 26.11 0.47
C LEU A 187 12.72 27.24 1.04
N ASP A 188 12.37 28.26 0.25
CA ASP A 188 11.39 29.27 0.65
C ASP A 188 10.01 28.64 0.88
N SER A 189 9.61 27.69 0.03
CA SER A 189 8.36 26.93 0.20
C SER A 189 8.37 26.12 1.50
N LEU A 190 9.48 25.41 1.78
CA LEU A 190 9.62 24.64 3.02
C LEU A 190 9.61 25.53 4.26
N GLU A 191 10.34 26.65 4.24
CA GLU A 191 10.39 27.60 5.34
C GLU A 191 9.01 28.21 5.64
N SER A 192 8.26 28.55 4.58
CA SER A 192 6.88 29.03 4.69
C SER A 192 5.95 27.98 5.29
N ALA A 193 6.03 26.73 4.80
CA ALA A 193 5.21 25.61 5.30
C ALA A 193 5.47 25.29 6.77
N MET A 194 6.70 25.50 7.27
CA MET A 194 7.08 25.30 8.67
C MET A 194 6.82 26.52 9.57
N GLY A 195 6.27 27.62 9.03
CA GLY A 195 6.00 28.84 9.80
C GLY A 195 7.27 29.51 10.36
N GLY A 196 8.43 29.29 9.74
CA GLY A 196 9.71 29.90 10.14
C GLY A 196 10.35 29.35 11.43
N ALA A 197 9.76 28.35 12.08
CA ALA A 197 10.31 27.65 13.26
C ALA A 197 10.86 26.26 12.87
N GLY A 198 11.44 25.52 13.83
CA GLY A 198 11.86 24.12 13.60
C GLY A 198 13.24 23.94 12.96
N GLY A 199 14.09 24.97 12.96
CA GLY A 199 15.51 24.85 12.60
C GLY A 199 15.82 24.93 11.10
N ILE A 200 14.82 25.10 10.22
CA ILE A 200 15.02 25.16 8.76
C ILE A 200 16.00 26.25 8.32
N LYS A 201 15.90 27.45 8.92
CA LYS A 201 16.84 28.58 8.68
C LYS A 201 18.29 28.24 9.05
N THR A 202 18.48 27.32 10.00
CA THR A 202 19.80 26.86 10.43
C THR A 202 20.36 25.87 9.42
N ILE A 203 19.60 24.82 9.09
CA ILE A 203 20.08 23.77 8.16
C ILE A 203 20.23 24.28 6.72
N ARG A 204 19.47 25.30 6.30
CA ARG A 204 19.65 25.97 4.99
C ARG A 204 21.08 26.50 4.79
N LYS A 205 21.71 26.98 5.86
CA LYS A 205 23.08 27.53 5.85
C LYS A 205 24.16 26.47 5.96
N MET A 206 23.81 25.23 6.28
CA MET A 206 24.73 24.11 6.40
C MET A 206 25.05 23.59 5.00
N SER A 207 26.33 23.62 4.61
CA SER A 207 26.78 23.26 3.26
C SER A 207 26.65 21.77 2.96
N ASP A 208 26.66 20.94 3.99
CA ASP A 208 26.48 19.49 3.91
C ASP A 208 25.02 19.08 3.66
N PHE A 209 24.07 20.02 3.62
CA PHE A 209 22.69 19.73 3.21
C PHE A 209 22.50 19.92 1.70
N HIS A 210 21.78 18.99 1.08
CA HIS A 210 21.54 18.96 -0.36
C HIS A 210 20.05 18.89 -0.64
N LEU A 211 19.61 19.69 -1.63
CA LEU A 211 18.28 19.59 -2.18
C LEU A 211 18.29 18.60 -3.34
N ILE A 212 17.37 17.64 -3.31
CA ILE A 212 17.29 16.58 -4.30
C ILE A 212 15.87 16.54 -4.84
N ARG A 213 15.72 16.75 -6.15
CA ARG A 213 14.46 16.57 -6.86
C ARG A 213 14.18 15.09 -7.08
N LEU A 214 12.93 14.68 -6.85
CA LEU A 214 12.46 13.33 -7.05
C LEU A 214 11.64 13.25 -8.35
N GLU A 215 12.22 12.67 -9.38
CA GLU A 215 11.53 12.42 -10.65
C GLU A 215 10.73 11.12 -10.54
N LEU A 216 9.40 11.24 -10.55
CA LEU A 216 8.49 10.13 -10.32
C LEU A 216 8.45 9.16 -11.51
N GLY A 217 8.65 7.88 -11.24
CA GLY A 217 8.46 6.78 -12.18
C GLY A 217 7.19 5.97 -11.86
N LEU A 218 7.32 4.64 -11.88
CA LEU A 218 6.23 3.73 -11.53
C LEU A 218 5.76 3.95 -10.09
N GLY A 219 4.44 4.09 -9.92
CA GLY A 219 3.81 4.28 -8.62
C GLY A 219 2.74 3.26 -8.28
N ARG A 220 2.39 3.20 -6.99
CA ARG A 220 1.32 2.37 -6.45
C ARG A 220 0.58 3.14 -5.36
N PHE A 221 -0.73 3.31 -5.53
CA PHE A 221 -1.63 3.87 -4.52
C PHE A 221 -2.50 2.77 -3.91
N VAL A 222 -2.62 2.74 -2.59
CA VAL A 222 -3.54 1.84 -1.87
C VAL A 222 -4.34 2.66 -0.88
N LYS A 223 -5.66 2.65 -1.04
CA LYS A 223 -6.61 3.41 -0.19
C LYS A 223 -7.59 2.54 0.60
N GLY A 224 -7.58 1.23 0.39
CA GLY A 224 -8.57 0.32 0.93
C GLY A 224 -8.32 -1.14 0.55
N PHE A 225 -9.04 -2.05 1.20
CA PHE A 225 -9.04 -3.46 0.81
C PHE A 225 -9.55 -3.63 -0.63
N GLY A 226 -8.76 -4.30 -1.47
CA GLY A 226 -9.08 -4.43 -2.91
C GLY A 226 -9.18 -3.10 -3.65
N ALA A 227 -8.52 -2.04 -3.15
CA ALA A 227 -8.46 -0.72 -3.76
C ALA A 227 -7.00 -0.29 -3.91
N ALA A 228 -6.32 -0.95 -4.83
CA ALA A 228 -4.93 -0.68 -5.22
C ALA A 228 -4.87 -0.25 -6.68
N TYR A 229 -4.01 0.71 -6.98
CA TYR A 229 -3.90 1.33 -8.30
C TYR A 229 -2.43 1.51 -8.67
N ASP A 230 -2.03 0.97 -9.82
CA ASP A 230 -0.74 1.23 -10.45
C ASP A 230 -0.78 2.58 -11.18
N ILE A 231 0.31 3.33 -11.09
CA ILE A 231 0.50 4.62 -11.75
C ILE A 231 1.69 4.45 -12.68
N LEU A 232 1.46 4.56 -13.98
CA LEU A 232 2.50 4.42 -14.99
C LEU A 232 3.25 5.74 -15.19
N PRO A 233 4.49 5.73 -15.71
CA PRO A 233 5.27 6.95 -15.92
C PRO A 233 4.61 7.99 -16.84
N ASN A 234 3.67 7.56 -17.69
CA ASN A 234 2.87 8.45 -18.55
C ASN A 234 1.66 9.08 -17.84
N GLY A 235 1.47 8.83 -16.54
CA GLY A 235 0.34 9.29 -15.74
C GLY A 235 -0.91 8.40 -15.81
N GLU A 236 -0.91 7.32 -16.59
CA GLU A 236 -2.03 6.39 -16.67
C GLU A 236 -2.20 5.64 -15.33
N ILE A 237 -3.44 5.59 -14.83
CA ILE A 237 -3.80 4.91 -13.58
C ILE A 237 -4.60 3.65 -13.90
N LYS A 238 -4.13 2.50 -13.39
CA LYS A 238 -4.77 1.18 -13.59
C LYS A 238 -5.11 0.56 -12.26
N GLN A 239 -6.35 0.10 -12.09
CA GLN A 239 -6.68 -0.67 -10.91
C GLN A 239 -6.01 -2.05 -10.96
N VAL A 240 -5.49 -2.48 -9.81
CA VAL A 240 -4.90 -3.80 -9.61
C VAL A 240 -5.96 -4.74 -9.03
N GLY A 241 -6.05 -5.97 -9.53
CA GLY A 241 -6.95 -7.00 -8.99
C GLY A 241 -8.37 -6.97 -9.57
N GLY A 242 -8.55 -6.48 -10.80
CA GLY A 242 -9.86 -6.47 -11.49
C GLY A 242 -10.52 -7.84 -11.71
N SER A 243 -9.83 -8.94 -11.39
CA SER A 243 -10.34 -10.32 -11.47
C SER A 243 -10.82 -10.89 -10.13
N GLY A 244 -10.97 -10.07 -9.08
CA GLY A 244 -11.44 -10.49 -7.75
C GLY A 244 -10.32 -10.66 -6.73
N ASN A 245 -10.63 -11.28 -5.58
CA ASN A 245 -9.68 -11.42 -4.47
C ASN A 245 -8.45 -12.28 -4.86
N PRO A 246 -7.22 -11.72 -4.89
CA PRO A 246 -6.01 -12.46 -5.23
C PRO A 246 -5.49 -13.33 -4.07
N HIS A 247 -6.04 -13.16 -2.86
CA HIS A 247 -5.69 -13.99 -1.71
C HIS A 247 -6.46 -15.31 -1.80
N GLY A 248 -5.74 -16.44 -1.90
CA GLY A 248 -6.37 -17.76 -1.85
C GLY A 248 -7.06 -17.98 -0.50
N ASN A 249 -8.21 -18.68 -0.50
CA ASN A 249 -8.88 -19.05 0.74
C ASN A 249 -7.95 -19.93 1.61
N PRO A 250 -8.05 -19.83 2.95
CA PRO A 250 -7.43 -20.83 3.81
C PRO A 250 -8.00 -22.21 3.48
N HIS A 251 -7.12 -23.20 3.32
CA HIS A 251 -7.49 -24.60 3.25
C HIS A 251 -8.43 -24.93 4.41
N ASN A 252 -9.58 -25.51 4.12
CA ASN A 252 -10.43 -26.11 5.14
C ASN A 252 -9.62 -27.23 5.84
N PRO A 253 -9.31 -27.18 7.15
CA PRO A 253 -8.46 -28.20 7.79
C PRO A 253 -9.14 -29.58 7.91
N HIS A 254 -10.39 -29.70 7.47
CA HIS A 254 -11.17 -30.94 7.56
C HIS A 254 -11.74 -31.32 6.19
N GLY A 255 -10.85 -31.80 5.32
CA GLY A 255 -11.19 -32.61 4.16
C GLY A 255 -10.39 -33.90 4.23
N GLN A 256 -11.08 -35.02 4.36
CA GLN A 256 -10.52 -36.36 4.53
C GLN A 256 -9.36 -36.61 3.56
N GLY A 257 -8.23 -37.07 4.10
CA GLY A 257 -7.10 -37.50 3.31
C GLY A 257 -7.51 -38.58 2.33
N ASN A 258 -7.32 -38.33 1.04
CA ASN A 258 -7.38 -39.35 0.02
C ASN A 258 -5.97 -39.99 -0.05
N PRO A 259 -5.78 -41.25 0.37
CA PRO A 259 -4.47 -41.87 0.35
C PRO A 259 -4.30 -42.52 -1.02
N HIS A 260 -3.66 -41.85 -1.99
CA HIS A 260 -2.96 -42.50 -3.10
C HIS A 260 -2.29 -41.46 -3.99
N ASN A 261 -0.99 -41.26 -3.80
CA ASN A 261 -0.05 -41.23 -4.93
C ASN A 261 1.37 -41.51 -4.42
N PRO A 262 1.98 -42.67 -4.72
CA PRO A 262 3.41 -42.86 -4.52
C PRO A 262 4.18 -42.28 -5.72
N HIS A 263 5.45 -41.95 -5.49
CA HIS A 263 6.46 -41.50 -6.46
C HIS A 263 6.67 -39.98 -6.61
N GLY A 264 7.70 -39.53 -5.92
CA GLY A 264 8.35 -38.23 -6.09
C GLY A 264 9.58 -38.16 -5.19
N ALA A 265 10.50 -39.12 -5.34
CA ALA A 265 11.75 -39.15 -4.58
C ALA A 265 12.63 -37.96 -4.98
N ASN A 266 12.96 -37.12 -4.00
CA ASN A 266 13.97 -36.08 -4.12
C ASN A 266 15.24 -36.57 -3.40
N PRO A 267 16.39 -36.78 -4.07
CA PRO A 267 17.61 -37.17 -3.39
C PRO A 267 18.48 -35.92 -3.18
N HIS A 268 18.63 -35.49 -1.92
CA HIS A 268 19.78 -34.70 -1.51
C HIS A 268 20.42 -35.32 -0.26
N THR A 269 21.74 -35.26 -0.27
CA THR A 269 22.68 -35.50 0.84
C THR A 269 23.04 -36.95 1.12
N MET A 270 24.19 -37.37 0.60
CA MET A 270 25.31 -37.88 1.42
C MET A 270 26.59 -37.77 0.60
N ASN A 271 27.54 -36.96 1.07
CA ASN A 271 28.94 -37.11 0.71
C ASN A 271 29.77 -37.00 2.00
N PRO A 272 30.33 -38.12 2.46
CA PRO A 272 31.63 -38.06 3.12
C PRO A 272 32.55 -39.06 2.42
N HIS A 273 33.68 -38.60 1.90
CA HIS A 273 34.97 -39.30 1.95
C HIS A 273 36.03 -38.50 1.19
N SER A 274 36.94 -37.88 1.94
CA SER A 274 38.35 -37.78 1.55
C SER A 274 39.07 -38.98 2.15
N PRO A 275 40.02 -39.59 1.42
CA PRO A 275 41.39 -39.54 1.94
C PRO A 275 42.48 -39.40 0.87
N HIS A 276 43.55 -38.71 1.32
CA HIS A 276 44.97 -38.90 1.01
C HIS A 276 45.47 -38.90 -0.44
N ASN A 277 46.37 -37.95 -0.71
CA ASN A 277 47.44 -38.10 -1.69
C ASN A 277 48.79 -37.83 -0.98
N PRO A 278 49.72 -38.79 -0.89
CA PRO A 278 51.09 -38.54 -0.46
C PRO A 278 52.00 -38.24 -1.66
N HIS A 279 52.96 -37.35 -1.43
CA HIS A 279 54.09 -37.04 -2.31
C HIS A 279 54.73 -38.27 -2.99
N LYS A 280 55.14 -38.10 -4.25
CA LYS A 280 56.45 -38.57 -4.75
C LYS A 280 56.83 -37.93 -6.08
N ALA A 281 58.09 -37.46 -6.09
CA ALA A 281 59.04 -37.19 -7.19
C ALA A 281 58.66 -36.16 -8.26
#